data_AF-A0A8X7XZ34-F1
#
_entry.id   AF-A0A8X7XZ34-F1
#
_cell.length_a   1.000
_cell.length_b   1.000
_cell.length_c   1.000
_cell.angle_alpha   90.00
_cell.angle_beta   90.00
_cell.angle_gamma   90.00
#
_symmetry.space_group_name_H-M   'P 1'
#
loop_
_entity.id
_entity.type
_entity.pdbx_description
1 polymer ?
#
loop_
_entity_poly.entity_id
_entity_poly.type
_entity_poly.pdbx_seq_one_letter_code
_entity_poly.pdbx_strand_id
1 'polypeptide(L)'
;MFHLFSFQVFEYFASFKTPDGEVLMTPADLMRAVVPVFPPSESNRIREGFLRGETVPEELHCAHSRFSMLFDTNSDGLISFSEYIFFVTLLSIPESSFSVAFKMFDLDNNG
;
A
#
# COMPACT_ATOMS: atom_id res chain seq x y z
N MET A 1 -7.23 11.04 -13.91
CA MET A 1 -8.38 10.31 -13.35
C MET A 1 -7.95 9.21 -12.38
N PHE A 2 -6.95 8.37 -12.70
CA PHE A 2 -6.39 7.37 -11.77
C PHE A 2 -5.76 7.96 -10.49
N HIS A 3 -4.97 9.03 -10.59
CA HIS A 3 -4.26 9.62 -9.43
C HIS A 3 -5.18 10.17 -8.32
N LEU A 4 -6.33 10.75 -8.68
CA LEU A 4 -7.28 11.30 -7.70
C LEU A 4 -7.96 10.21 -6.87
N PHE A 5 -8.23 9.04 -7.48
CA PHE A 5 -8.76 7.89 -6.76
C PHE A 5 -7.71 7.32 -5.80
N SER A 6 -6.45 7.25 -6.23
CA SER A 6 -5.36 6.74 -5.39
C SER A 6 -5.15 7.58 -4.13
N PHE A 7 -5.24 8.91 -4.22
CA PHE A 7 -5.10 9.78 -3.04
C PHE A 7 -6.25 9.59 -2.04
N GLN A 8 -7.50 9.48 -2.51
CA GLN A 8 -8.64 9.21 -1.61
C GLN A 8 -8.53 7.85 -0.92
N VAL A 9 -8.09 6.82 -1.66
CA VAL A 9 -7.80 5.50 -1.07
C VAL A 9 -6.68 5.62 -0.04
N PHE A 10 -5.64 6.40 -0.34
CA PHE A 10 -4.54 6.60 0.58
C PHE A 10 -5.00 7.22 1.90
N GLU A 11 -5.70 8.36 1.84
CA GLU A 11 -6.23 9.02 3.05
C GLU A 11 -7.22 8.14 3.82
N TYR A 12 -8.01 7.33 3.12
CA TYR A 12 -8.99 6.44 3.74
C TYR A 12 -8.33 5.36 4.61
N PHE A 13 -7.22 4.79 4.15
CA PHE A 13 -6.55 3.67 4.83
C PHE A 13 -5.44 4.10 5.78
N ALA A 14 -4.87 5.30 5.62
CA ALA A 14 -3.77 5.77 6.44
C ALA A 14 -4.16 5.90 7.93
N SER A 15 -3.42 5.21 8.81
CA SER A 15 -3.69 5.22 10.25
C SER A 15 -2.74 6.11 11.06
N PHE A 16 -1.71 6.70 10.44
CA PHE A 16 -0.71 7.50 11.13
C PHE A 16 -0.75 8.96 10.68
N LYS A 17 -0.59 9.88 11.64
CA LYS A 17 -0.53 11.32 11.37
C LYS A 17 0.62 11.95 12.15
N THR A 18 1.51 12.64 11.44
CA THR A 18 2.62 13.36 12.07
C THR A 18 2.10 14.59 12.84
N PRO A 19 2.88 15.13 13.80
CA PRO A 19 2.55 16.38 14.48
C PRO A 19 2.34 17.55 13.52
N ASP A 20 3.04 17.54 12.38
CA ASP A 20 2.96 18.54 11.32
C ASP A 20 1.70 18.39 10.43
N GLY A 21 0.94 17.32 10.64
CA GLY A 21 -0.34 17.07 9.99
C GLY A 21 -0.26 16.22 8.73
N GLU A 22 0.91 15.70 8.39
CA GLU A 22 1.09 14.77 7.28
C GLU A 22 0.50 13.41 7.62
N VAL A 23 -0.18 12.81 6.65
CA VAL A 23 -0.85 11.52 6.80
C VAL A 23 0.03 10.45 6.17
N LEU A 24 0.30 9.39 6.92
CA LEU A 24 1.18 8.28 6.53
C LEU A 24 0.48 6.96 6.77
N MET A 25 0.84 5.96 5.98
CA MET A 25 0.39 4.59 6.14
C MET A 25 1.39 3.79 6.96
N THR A 26 0.88 2.83 7.73
CA THR A 26 1.69 1.70 8.18
C THR A 26 1.76 0.63 7.07
N PRO A 27 2.73 -0.31 7.11
CA PRO A 27 2.74 -1.45 6.18
C PRO A 27 1.44 -2.26 6.22
N ALA A 28 0.74 -2.31 7.37
CA ALA A 28 -0.55 -2.98 7.48
C ALA A 28 -1.66 -2.22 6.73
N ASP A 29 -1.67 -0.89 6.79
CA ASP A 29 -2.62 -0.06 6.03
C ASP A 29 -2.44 -0.26 4.52
N LEU A 30 -1.19 -0.27 4.06
CA LEU A 30 -0.84 -0.54 2.68
C LEU A 30 -1.41 -1.89 2.22
N MET A 31 -1.19 -2.96 3.00
CA MET A 31 -1.70 -4.29 2.69
C MET A 31 -3.23 -4.32 2.56
N ARG A 32 -3.94 -3.57 3.40
CA ARG A 32 -5.40 -3.45 3.33
C ARG A 32 -5.87 -2.65 2.11
N ALA A 33 -5.06 -1.68 1.64
CA ALA A 33 -5.36 -0.89 0.46
C ALA A 33 -5.11 -1.64 -0.85
N VAL A 34 -4.07 -2.50 -0.92
CA VAL A 34 -3.66 -3.16 -2.18
C VAL A 34 -4.15 -4.60 -2.34
N VAL A 35 -4.33 -5.36 -1.26
CA VAL A 35 -4.80 -6.74 -1.34
C VAL A 35 -6.33 -6.74 -1.24
N PRO A 36 -7.08 -7.10 -2.29
CA PRO A 36 -8.48 -7.45 -2.14
C PRO A 36 -8.53 -8.71 -1.28
N VAL A 37 -8.78 -8.53 0.01
CA VAL A 37 -8.85 -9.64 0.97
C VAL A 37 -10.08 -10.46 0.60
N PHE A 38 -9.90 -11.49 -0.23
CA PHE A 38 -10.96 -12.47 -0.48
C PHE A 38 -11.43 -13.00 0.88
N PRO A 39 -12.73 -12.92 1.21
CA PRO A 39 -13.24 -13.74 2.29
C PRO A 39 -12.95 -15.21 1.92
N PRO A 40 -12.41 -16.04 2.83
CA PRO A 40 -12.36 -17.48 2.58
C PRO A 40 -13.75 -17.97 2.17
N SER A 41 -13.81 -18.92 1.24
CA SER A 41 -15.01 -19.41 0.53
C SER A 41 -16.20 -19.79 1.42
N GLU A 42 -15.97 -19.95 2.73
CA GLU A 42 -16.92 -20.35 3.77
C GLU A 42 -17.44 -19.16 4.62
N SER A 43 -17.10 -17.90 4.29
CA SER A 43 -17.48 -16.76 5.13
C SER A 43 -18.44 -15.78 4.44
N ASN A 44 -19.65 -15.67 5.00
CA ASN A 44 -20.77 -14.88 4.48
C ASN A 44 -20.69 -13.39 4.89
N ARG A 45 -19.48 -12.86 5.08
CA ARG A 45 -19.26 -11.49 5.58
C ARG A 45 -18.64 -10.61 4.49
N ILE A 46 -19.49 -9.81 3.86
CA ILE A 46 -19.06 -8.66 3.06
C ILE A 46 -18.57 -7.60 4.04
N ARG A 47 -17.28 -7.26 4.00
CA ARG A 47 -16.75 -6.16 4.83
C ARG A 47 -16.60 -4.90 3.98
N GLU A 48 -17.57 -4.01 4.09
CA GLU A 48 -17.38 -2.58 3.86
C GLU A 48 -16.64 -1.98 5.06
N GLY A 49 -15.47 -1.37 4.81
CA GLY A 49 -14.86 -0.35 5.67
C GLY A 49 -14.56 -0.72 7.13
N PHE A 50 -13.78 0.13 7.78
CA PHE A 50 -13.68 0.11 9.24
C PHE A 50 -14.85 0.91 9.82
N LEU A 51 -15.80 0.25 10.48
CA LEU A 51 -16.84 0.91 11.29
C LEU A 51 -16.32 1.16 12.71
N ARG A 52 -16.70 2.31 13.30
CA ARG A 52 -16.46 2.62 14.73
C ARG A 52 -16.93 1.44 15.60
N GLY A 53 -16.00 0.72 16.24
CA GLY A 53 -16.30 -0.33 17.23
C GLY A 53 -15.69 -1.70 16.97
N GLU A 54 -14.91 -1.93 15.91
CA GLU A 54 -14.20 -3.20 15.74
C GLU A 54 -12.98 -3.31 16.66
N THR A 55 -12.84 -4.45 17.35
CA THR A 55 -11.64 -4.79 18.12
C THR A 55 -10.46 -4.90 17.18
N VAL A 56 -9.42 -4.11 17.46
CA VAL A 56 -8.11 -4.16 16.79
C VAL A 56 -7.72 -5.62 16.62
N PRO A 57 -7.52 -6.10 15.38
CA PRO A 57 -6.90 -7.40 15.18
C PRO A 57 -5.56 -7.33 15.91
N GLU A 58 -5.44 -8.16 16.95
CA GLU A 58 -4.21 -8.40 17.70
C GLU A 58 -3.04 -8.31 16.73
N GLU A 59 -2.14 -7.37 17.02
CA GLU A 59 -1.08 -6.88 16.14
C GLU A 59 -0.75 -7.94 15.09
N LEU A 60 -1.09 -7.67 13.82
CA LEU A 60 -0.38 -8.31 12.73
C LEU A 60 1.07 -7.85 12.89
N HIS A 61 1.81 -8.57 13.73
CA HIS A 61 3.25 -8.54 13.84
C HIS A 61 3.76 -9.10 12.51
N CYS A 62 3.60 -8.30 11.45
CA CYS A 62 4.52 -8.29 10.33
C CYS A 62 5.84 -7.74 10.87
N ALA A 63 6.46 -8.48 11.79
CA ALA A 63 7.75 -8.15 12.36
C ALA A 63 8.72 -7.97 11.21
N HIS A 64 9.11 -6.71 10.92
CA HIS A 64 10.09 -6.32 9.89
C HIS A 64 10.21 -7.35 8.77
N SER A 65 9.09 -7.72 8.15
CA SER A 65 9.13 -8.77 7.15
C SER A 65 9.89 -8.19 5.97
N ARG A 66 10.74 -8.98 5.28
CA ARG A 66 11.43 -8.52 4.07
C ARG A 66 10.46 -7.89 3.07
N PHE A 67 9.20 -8.33 3.09
CA PHE A 67 8.13 -7.79 2.27
C PHE A 67 7.72 -6.37 2.67
N SER A 68 7.60 -6.06 3.97
CA SER A 68 7.31 -4.71 4.45
C SER A 68 8.43 -3.72 4.10
N MET A 69 9.69 -4.15 4.12
CA MET A 69 10.83 -3.34 3.67
C MET A 69 10.82 -3.05 2.16
N LEU A 70 10.08 -3.82 1.35
CA LEU A 70 10.00 -3.53 -0.08
C LEU A 70 9.25 -2.24 -0.36
N PHE A 71 8.36 -1.83 0.56
CA PHE A 71 7.46 -0.69 0.37
C PHE A 71 7.93 0.60 1.06
N ASP A 72 8.81 0.45 2.04
CA ASP A 72 9.38 1.52 2.84
C ASP A 72 10.78 1.83 2.29
N THR A 73 10.86 2.80 1.38
CA THR A 73 12.08 3.08 0.62
C THR A 73 13.11 3.88 1.42
N ASN A 74 12.64 4.68 2.39
CA ASN A 74 13.49 5.45 3.28
C ASN A 74 13.78 4.72 4.61
N SER A 75 13.17 3.55 4.84
CA SER A 75 13.34 2.70 6.03
C SER A 75 12.90 3.38 7.33
N ASP A 76 11.88 4.25 7.29
CA ASP A 76 11.35 4.94 8.47
C ASP A 76 10.20 4.19 9.18
N GLY A 77 9.78 3.05 8.61
CA GLY A 77 8.71 2.19 9.11
C GLY A 77 7.31 2.66 8.73
N LEU A 78 7.19 3.75 7.97
CA LEU A 78 5.95 4.34 7.49
C LEU A 78 5.98 4.39 5.95
N ILE A 79 4.82 4.63 5.36
CA ILE A 79 4.64 4.66 3.91
C ILE A 79 4.02 6.02 3.56
N SER A 80 4.81 6.85 2.88
CA SER A 80 4.36 8.13 2.34
C SER A 80 3.45 7.95 1.14
N PHE A 81 2.73 9.01 0.74
CA PHE A 81 1.91 8.97 -0.47
C PHE A 81 2.75 8.69 -1.73
N SER A 82 3.97 9.23 -1.78
CA SER A 82 4.92 9.01 -2.89
C SER A 82 5.35 7.55 -2.99
N GLU A 83 5.62 6.90 -1.85
CA GLU A 83 5.93 5.47 -1.82
C GLU A 83 4.71 4.65 -2.22
N TYR A 84 3.55 4.90 -1.61
CA TYR A 84 2.30 4.24 -1.95
C TYR A 84 2.00 4.27 -3.46
N ILE A 85 2.10 5.44 -4.09
CA ILE A 85 1.75 5.58 -5.50
C ILE A 85 2.78 4.92 -6.42
N PHE A 86 4.06 4.92 -6.03
CA PHE A 86 5.10 4.19 -6.73
C PHE A 86 4.78 2.69 -6.75
N PHE A 87 4.42 2.10 -5.61
CA PHE A 87 4.09 0.67 -5.54
C PHE A 87 2.81 0.32 -6.26
N VAL A 88 1.74 1.11 -6.12
CA VAL A 88 0.50 0.88 -6.87
C VAL A 88 0.75 0.94 -8.36
N THR A 89 1.59 1.87 -8.83
CA THR A 89 1.97 1.98 -10.24
C THR A 89 2.77 0.74 -10.68
N LEU A 90 3.74 0.31 -9.88
CA LEU A 90 4.55 -0.88 -10.16
C LEU A 90 3.70 -2.16 -10.26
N LEU A 91 2.79 -2.36 -9.31
CA LEU A 91 1.88 -3.51 -9.27
C LEU A 91 0.85 -3.49 -10.41
N SER A 92 0.56 -2.32 -10.98
CA SER A 92 -0.37 -2.17 -12.10
C SER A 92 0.27 -2.48 -13.47
N ILE A 93 1.59 -2.62 -13.54
CA ILE A 93 2.30 -2.97 -14.77
C ILE A 93 2.20 -4.49 -15.00
N PRO A 94 1.59 -4.96 -16.11
CA PRO A 94 1.58 -6.38 -16.43
C PRO A 94 3.01 -6.92 -16.61
N GLU A 95 3.26 -8.15 -16.19
CA GLU A 95 4.58 -8.79 -16.29
C GLU A 95 5.15 -8.73 -17.72
N SER A 96 4.31 -8.95 -18.74
CA SER A 96 4.70 -8.86 -20.15
C SER A 96 5.23 -7.49 -20.57
N SER A 97 4.81 -6.44 -19.87
CA SER A 97 5.14 -5.05 -20.16
C SER A 97 6.21 -4.49 -19.21
N PHE A 98 6.65 -5.28 -18.23
CA PHE A 98 7.59 -4.83 -17.21
C PHE A 98 8.93 -4.41 -17.81
N SER A 99 9.48 -5.20 -18.73
CA SER A 99 10.76 -4.88 -19.40
C SER A 99 10.71 -3.58 -20.21
N VAL A 100 9.55 -3.23 -20.77
CA VAL A 100 9.34 -1.99 -21.52
C VAL A 100 9.21 -0.81 -20.56
N ALA A 101 8.42 -0.97 -19.50
CA ALA A 101 8.26 0.06 -18.48
C ALA A 101 9.59 0.35 -17.77
N PHE A 102 10.37 -0.69 -17.42
CA PHE A 102 11.69 -0.54 -16.82
C PHE A 102 12.62 0.31 -17.69
N LYS A 103 12.67 0.04 -19.00
CA LYS A 103 13.44 0.84 -19.97
C LYS A 103 12.94 2.27 -20.15
N MET A 104 11.67 2.57 -19.83
CA MET A 104 11.18 3.94 -19.83
C MET A 104 11.70 4.74 -18.62
N PHE A 105 12.10 4.07 -17.54
CA PHE A 105 12.64 4.69 -16.33
C PHE A 105 14.18 4.60 -16.22
N ASP A 106 14.81 3.65 -16.92
CA ASP A 106 16.26 3.49 -17.05
C ASP A 106 16.85 4.55 -18.02
N LEU A 107 17.07 5.76 -17.50
CA LEU A 107 17.54 6.90 -18.28
C LEU A 107 19.01 6.77 -18.72
N ASP A 108 19.81 6.03 -17.98
CA ASP A 108 21.25 5.84 -18.22
C ASP A 108 21.61 4.47 -18.82
N ASN A 109 20.61 3.64 -19.11
CA ASN A 109 20.74 2.31 -19.73
C ASN A 109 21.63 1.35 -18.90
N ASN A 110 21.62 1.48 -17.57
CA ASN A 110 22.49 0.72 -16.69
C ASN A 110 21.85 -0.56 -16.13
N GLY A 111 20.56 -0.77 -16.38
CA GLY A 111 19.83 -1.96 -15.93
C GLY A 111 19.54 -1.96 -14.44
#